data_AF-A0A4C1TVH6-F1
#
_entry.id   AF-A0A4C1TVH6-F1
#
_cell.length_a   1.000
_cell.length_b   1.000
_cell.length_c   1.000
_cell.angle_alpha   90.00
_cell.angle_beta   90.00
_cell.angle_gamma   90.00
#
_symmetry.space_group_name_H-M   'P 1'
#
loop_
_entity.id
_entity.type
_entity.pdbx_description
1 polymer ?
#
loop_
_entity_poly.entity_id
_entity_poly.type
_entity_poly.pdbx_seq_one_letter_code
_entity_poly.pdbx_strand_id
1 'polypeptide(L)'
;MNSTLSVTDEQLVNQVQTNIQAALHGGQWILSTYAPFKEKPNFPGLTDISPEEVRLSIYEAKANNNLEQAISNFNNAVKDARSKYEQLSKPTSNIIKVLRRPNANNIFANAAQKYFPAADPINNSSFTNSSMMQTNLFHKPEQTQSLFGQSSGPPDTESDDICIYSKEEDLNPEDLQSYKNDEFQLGFIPELPPPRILCF
;
A
#
# COMPACT_ATOMS: atom_id res chain seq x y z
N MET A 1 15.68 38.14 3.54
CA MET A 1 16.26 37.25 4.57
C MET A 1 15.37 36.02 4.62
N ASN A 2 15.80 34.91 3.98
CA ASN A 2 15.02 33.67 3.98
C ASN A 2 15.18 32.99 5.33
N SER A 3 14.16 33.10 6.17
CA SER A 3 14.07 32.38 7.44
C SER A 3 13.82 30.89 7.16
N THR A 4 14.90 30.12 6.97
CA THR A 4 14.85 28.67 7.11
C THR A 4 14.62 28.36 8.59
N LEU A 5 13.37 28.10 8.98
CA LEU A 5 13.03 27.52 10.27
C LEU A 5 13.75 26.17 10.37
N SER A 6 14.91 26.16 11.01
CA SER A 6 15.65 24.91 11.27
C SER A 6 14.84 24.10 12.28
N VAL A 7 14.11 23.09 11.79
CA VAL A 7 13.46 22.09 12.64
C VAL A 7 14.52 21.52 13.58
N THR A 8 14.28 21.58 14.90
CA THR A 8 15.22 21.03 15.89
C THR A 8 15.23 19.51 15.82
N ASP A 9 16.32 18.88 16.28
CA ASP A 9 16.40 17.41 16.30
C ASP A 9 15.29 16.78 17.16
N GLU A 10 14.91 17.45 18.24
CA GLU A 10 13.80 17.01 19.10
C GLU A 10 12.47 17.06 18.37
N GLN A 11 12.19 18.11 17.60
CA GLN A 11 10.98 18.21 16.79
C GLN A 11 10.94 17.15 15.69
N LEU A 12 12.07 16.90 15.03
CA LEU A 12 12.20 15.86 14.01
C LEU A 12 11.96 14.48 14.62
N VAL A 13 12.57 14.17 15.76
CA VAL A 13 12.42 12.88 16.45
C VAL A 13 10.98 12.68 16.92
N ASN A 14 10.37 13.69 17.55
CA ASN A 14 8.98 13.61 18.00
C ASN A 14 8.02 13.38 16.82
N GLN A 15 8.19 14.13 15.73
CA GLN A 15 7.36 13.95 14.53
C GLN A 15 7.51 12.54 13.94
N VAL A 16 8.75 12.05 13.84
CA VAL A 16 9.02 10.70 13.36
C VAL A 16 8.34 9.69 14.27
N GLN A 17 8.55 9.77 15.58
CA GLN A 17 7.95 8.84 16.52
C GLN A 17 6.41 8.84 16.41
N THR A 18 5.77 10.00 16.31
CA THR A 18 4.31 10.10 16.12
C THR A 18 3.86 9.45 14.81
N ASN A 19 4.52 9.76 13.69
CA ASN A 19 4.17 9.20 12.38
C ASN A 19 4.35 7.67 12.35
N ILE A 20 5.45 7.18 12.91
CA ILE A 20 5.76 5.75 12.98
C ILE A 20 4.73 5.01 13.84
N GLN A 21 4.29 5.59 14.96
CA GLN A 21 3.20 5.02 15.75
C GLN A 21 1.90 4.98 14.94
N ALA A 22 1.55 6.05 14.23
CA ALA A 22 0.37 6.05 13.36
C ALA A 22 0.44 4.95 12.31
N ALA A 23 1.59 4.74 11.66
CA ALA A 23 1.78 3.66 10.70
C ALA A 23 1.65 2.26 11.33
N LEU A 24 2.20 2.04 12.52
CA LEU A 24 2.12 0.76 13.23
C LEU A 24 0.70 0.42 13.73
N HIS A 25 -0.12 1.44 14.01
CA HIS A 25 -1.52 1.30 14.45
C HIS A 25 -2.53 1.35 13.31
N GLY A 26 -2.08 1.30 12.05
CA GLY A 26 -2.96 1.24 10.87
C GLY A 26 -3.47 2.59 10.36
N GLY A 27 -2.98 3.71 10.88
CA GLY A 27 -3.26 5.05 10.36
C GLY A 27 -2.57 5.36 9.03
N GLN A 28 -1.65 4.50 8.59
CA GLN A 28 -1.03 4.54 7.28
C GLN A 28 -0.80 3.11 6.80
N TRP A 29 -0.83 2.91 5.48
CA TRP A 29 -0.49 1.64 4.87
C TRP A 29 0.96 1.24 5.21
N ILE A 30 1.16 0.06 5.78
CA ILE A 30 2.45 -0.36 6.37
C ILE A 30 3.54 -0.58 5.32
N LEU A 31 3.17 -0.86 4.06
CA LEU A 31 4.11 -0.99 2.95
C LEU A 31 4.28 0.31 2.16
N SER A 32 3.80 1.45 2.69
CA SER A 32 4.16 2.74 2.12
C SER A 32 5.57 3.12 2.53
N THR A 33 6.26 3.83 1.63
CA THR A 33 7.49 4.54 1.98
C THR A 33 7.23 5.71 2.93
N TYR A 34 8.24 6.05 3.74
CA TYR A 34 8.16 7.11 4.74
C TYR A 34 9.16 8.24 4.47
N ALA A 35 8.70 9.48 4.54
CA ALA A 35 9.54 10.68 4.59
C ALA A 35 8.98 11.62 5.68
N PRO A 36 9.82 12.15 6.58
CA PRO A 36 9.35 12.99 7.68
C PRO A 36 8.78 14.35 7.22
N PHE A 37 9.22 14.84 6.07
CA PHE A 37 8.76 16.09 5.47
C PHE A 37 8.67 15.94 3.95
N LYS A 38 7.78 16.70 3.32
CA LYS A 38 7.52 16.65 1.86
C LYS A 38 8.75 16.93 0.99
N GLU A 39 9.72 17.66 1.53
CA GLU A 39 10.95 18.07 0.84
C GLU A 39 12.13 17.12 1.11
N LYS A 40 11.93 16.09 1.95
CA LYS A 40 12.97 15.14 2.32
C LYS A 40 12.88 13.87 1.46
N PRO A 41 14.03 13.21 1.20
CA PRO A 41 14.02 11.91 0.56
C PRO A 41 13.27 10.86 1.39
N ASN A 42 12.70 9.88 0.69
CA ASN A 42 12.17 8.66 1.31
C ASN A 42 13.27 7.95 2.11
N PHE A 43 12.89 7.42 3.26
CA PHE A 43 13.80 6.66 4.11
C PHE A 43 14.25 5.38 3.36
N PRO A 44 15.57 5.14 3.23
CA PRO A 44 16.07 4.03 2.43
C PRO A 44 15.72 2.68 3.08
N GLY A 45 15.41 1.70 2.26
CA GLY A 45 15.17 0.32 2.70
C GLY A 45 13.73 0.00 3.09
N LEU A 46 12.81 0.98 3.09
CA LEU A 46 11.38 0.69 3.08
C LEU A 46 10.96 0.36 1.64
N THR A 47 10.27 -0.78 1.47
CA THR A 47 9.70 -1.19 0.19
C THR A 47 8.37 -0.46 0.00
N ASP A 48 8.19 0.19 -1.14
CA ASP A 48 6.91 0.82 -1.52
C ASP A 48 6.07 -0.21 -2.27
N ILE A 49 4.99 -0.68 -1.67
CA ILE A 49 4.01 -1.54 -2.34
C ILE A 49 2.63 -0.99 -2.03
N SER A 50 1.89 -0.60 -3.05
CA SER A 50 0.51 -0.12 -2.90
C SER A 50 -0.49 -1.26 -2.64
N PRO A 51 -1.64 -0.98 -2.01
CA PRO A 51 -2.72 -1.97 -1.88
C PRO A 51 -3.14 -2.57 -3.24
N GLU A 52 -3.11 -1.77 -4.30
CA GLU A 52 -3.47 -2.18 -5.66
C GLU A 52 -2.45 -3.17 -6.25
N GLU A 53 -1.16 -2.96 -6.02
CA GLU A 53 -0.11 -3.91 -6.43
C GLU A 53 -0.23 -5.24 -5.70
N VAL A 54 -0.56 -5.22 -4.39
CA VAL A 54 -0.82 -6.44 -3.62
C VAL A 54 -2.03 -7.17 -4.20
N ARG A 55 -3.13 -6.45 -4.43
CA ARG A 55 -4.36 -7.02 -4.99
C ARG A 55 -4.10 -7.65 -6.37
N LEU A 56 -3.38 -6.95 -7.24
CA LEU A 56 -2.98 -7.48 -8.55
C LEU A 56 -2.14 -8.75 -8.40
N SER A 57 -1.10 -8.73 -7.55
CA SER A 57 -0.23 -9.88 -7.33
C SER A 57 -1.00 -11.11 -6.84
N ILE A 58 -1.99 -10.92 -5.98
CA ILE A 58 -2.87 -12.00 -5.51
C ILE A 58 -3.74 -12.54 -6.64
N TYR A 59 -4.35 -11.70 -7.48
CA TYR A 59 -5.15 -12.19 -8.61
C TYR A 59 -4.30 -12.94 -9.65
N GLU A 60 -3.11 -12.43 -9.96
CA GLU A 60 -2.16 -13.13 -10.83
C GLU A 60 -1.74 -14.47 -10.23
N ALA A 61 -1.49 -14.52 -8.92
CA ALA A 61 -1.15 -15.76 -8.23
C ALA A 61 -2.31 -16.76 -8.20
N LYS A 62 -3.57 -16.29 -8.07
CA LYS A 62 -4.77 -17.14 -8.20
C LYS A 62 -4.85 -17.76 -9.60
N ALA A 63 -4.65 -16.95 -10.65
CA ALA A 63 -4.68 -17.43 -12.04
C ALA A 63 -3.56 -18.45 -12.34
N ASN A 64 -2.40 -18.30 -11.70
CA ASN A 64 -1.23 -19.16 -11.90
C ASN A 64 -1.07 -20.29 -10.87
N ASN A 65 -2.07 -20.54 -10.02
CA ASN A 65 -2.03 -21.55 -8.94
C ASN A 65 -0.87 -21.36 -7.93
N ASN A 66 -0.40 -20.13 -7.73
CA ASN A 66 0.71 -19.77 -6.83
C ASN A 66 0.25 -18.90 -5.63
N LEU A 67 -1.04 -18.98 -5.26
CA LEU A 67 -1.65 -18.10 -4.24
C LEU A 67 -0.92 -18.16 -2.89
N GLU A 68 -0.56 -19.37 -2.42
CA GLU A 68 0.09 -19.55 -1.12
C GLU A 68 1.45 -18.84 -1.04
N GLN A 69 2.22 -18.90 -2.13
CA GLN A 69 3.51 -18.20 -2.22
C GLN A 69 3.33 -16.68 -2.20
N ALA A 70 2.32 -16.16 -2.91
CA ALA A 70 2.02 -14.72 -2.92
C ALA A 70 1.60 -14.22 -1.52
N ILE A 71 0.78 -14.98 -0.80
CA ILE A 71 0.41 -14.68 0.59
C ILE A 71 1.65 -14.68 1.50
N SER A 72 2.51 -15.69 1.38
CA SER A 72 3.75 -15.78 2.16
C SER A 72 4.68 -14.58 1.88
N ASN A 73 4.86 -14.22 0.61
CA ASN A 73 5.67 -13.07 0.20
C ASN A 73 5.12 -11.76 0.79
N PHE A 74 3.80 -11.57 0.73
CA PHE A 74 3.15 -10.39 1.31
C PHE A 74 3.32 -10.34 2.83
N ASN A 75 3.09 -11.45 3.54
CA ASN A 75 3.30 -11.53 4.99
C ASN A 75 4.74 -11.22 5.39
N ASN A 76 5.72 -11.71 4.62
CA ASN A 76 7.13 -11.40 4.84
C ASN A 76 7.43 -9.91 4.62
N ALA A 77 6.86 -9.29 3.58
CA ALA A 77 7.00 -7.87 3.33
C ALA A 77 6.43 -7.02 4.47
N VAL A 78 5.24 -7.38 4.98
CA VAL A 78 4.60 -6.70 6.12
C VAL A 78 5.45 -6.83 7.38
N LYS A 79 5.97 -8.03 7.66
CA LYS A 79 6.84 -8.29 8.83
C LYS A 79 8.13 -7.48 8.76
N ASP A 80 8.79 -7.46 7.61
CA ASP A 80 10.01 -6.69 7.38
C ASP A 80 9.76 -5.18 7.52
N ALA A 81 8.70 -4.66 6.90
CA ALA A 81 8.31 -3.26 7.03
C ALA A 81 8.06 -2.90 8.50
N ARG A 82 7.28 -3.71 9.23
CA ARG A 82 6.99 -3.48 10.65
C ARG A 82 8.26 -3.40 11.51
N SER A 83 9.20 -4.32 11.30
CA SER A 83 10.52 -4.30 11.98
C SER A 83 11.30 -3.02 11.70
N LYS A 84 11.26 -2.53 10.46
CA LYS A 84 11.91 -1.26 10.08
C LYS A 84 11.23 -0.05 10.72
N TYR A 85 9.89 -0.02 10.75
CA TYR A 85 9.12 1.00 11.48
C TYR A 85 9.44 0.98 12.98
N GLU A 86 9.52 -0.20 13.61
CA GLU A 86 9.90 -0.32 15.03
C GLU A 86 11.30 0.23 15.32
N GLN A 87 12.26 0.03 14.41
CA GLN A 87 13.61 0.61 14.51
C GLN A 87 13.58 2.14 14.33
N LEU A 88 12.72 2.66 13.45
CA LEU A 88 12.48 4.09 13.29
C LEU A 88 11.75 4.73 14.49
N SER A 89 11.02 3.94 15.29
CA SER A 89 10.37 4.38 16.53
C SER A 89 11.39 4.81 17.60
N LYS A 90 12.62 4.30 17.51
CA LYS A 90 13.76 4.70 18.38
C LYS A 90 14.92 5.19 17.52
N PRO A 91 14.84 6.42 16.96
CA PRO A 91 15.85 6.92 16.03
C PRO A 91 17.24 6.95 16.67
N THR A 92 18.17 6.14 16.15
CA THR A 92 19.59 6.25 16.51
C THR A 92 20.21 7.50 15.89
N SER A 93 21.37 7.93 16.39
CA SER A 93 22.11 9.07 15.81
C SER A 93 22.39 8.94 14.30
N ASN A 94 22.44 7.72 13.78
CA ASN A 94 22.60 7.45 12.35
C ASN A 94 21.31 7.69 11.57
N ILE A 95 20.16 7.27 12.12
CA ILE A 95 18.84 7.49 11.54
C ILE A 95 18.56 9.00 11.48
N ILE A 96 18.86 9.74 12.55
CA ILE A 96 18.68 11.21 12.60
C ILE A 96 19.51 11.91 11.50
N LYS A 97 20.75 11.47 11.26
CA LYS A 97 21.59 12.00 10.17
C LYS A 97 20.97 11.77 8.79
N VAL A 98 20.35 10.60 8.57
CA VAL A 98 19.65 10.29 7.32
C VAL A 98 18.42 11.16 7.16
N LEU A 99 17.61 11.30 8.20
CA LEU A 99 16.40 12.14 8.23
C LEU A 99 16.72 13.63 8.03
N ARG A 100 17.94 14.08 8.41
CA ARG A 100 18.38 15.46 8.18
C ARG A 100 18.80 15.72 6.73
N ARG A 101 19.17 14.69 5.96
CA ARG A 101 19.79 14.86 4.63
C ARG A 101 18.92 15.71 3.70
N PRO A 102 19.49 16.74 3.05
CA PRO A 102 18.72 17.70 2.26
C PRO A 102 18.36 17.23 0.85
N ASN A 103 18.94 16.15 0.30
CA ASN A 103 18.61 15.65 -1.04
C ASN A 103 18.89 14.14 -1.22
N ALA A 104 18.10 13.48 -2.08
CA ALA A 104 18.11 12.05 -2.38
C ALA A 104 19.16 11.60 -3.42
N ASN A 105 20.04 12.49 -3.87
CA ASN A 105 20.89 12.19 -5.03
C ASN A 105 21.90 11.06 -4.70
N ASN A 106 21.60 9.86 -5.23
CA ASN A 106 22.52 8.74 -5.51
C ASN A 106 23.03 7.84 -4.35
N ILE A 107 22.17 7.38 -3.42
CA ILE A 107 22.61 6.37 -2.41
C ILE A 107 21.58 5.22 -2.18
N PHE A 108 20.62 4.99 -3.08
CA PHE A 108 19.51 4.06 -2.79
C PHE A 108 19.88 2.57 -2.79
N ALA A 109 20.97 2.16 -3.46
CA ALA A 109 21.28 0.74 -3.66
C ALA A 109 22.11 0.06 -2.54
N ASN A 110 22.76 0.83 -1.65
CA ASN A 110 23.69 0.26 -0.64
C ASN A 110 23.46 0.77 0.80
N ALA A 111 22.45 1.62 0.98
CA ALA A 111 22.11 2.26 2.25
C ALA A 111 21.30 1.35 3.18
N ALA A 112 20.33 0.58 2.66
CA ALA A 112 19.41 -0.22 3.47
C ALA A 112 20.14 -1.18 4.43
N GLN A 113 21.20 -1.84 3.94
CA GLN A 113 22.06 -2.75 4.72
C GLN A 113 22.87 -2.06 5.84
N LYS A 114 23.12 -0.74 5.72
CA LYS A 114 23.93 0.03 6.71
C LYS A 114 23.09 0.62 7.83
N TYR A 115 21.79 0.78 7.62
CA TYR A 115 20.90 1.49 8.55
C TYR A 115 19.94 0.56 9.29
N PHE A 116 19.63 -0.61 8.70
CA PHE A 116 18.95 -1.71 9.37
C PHE A 116 19.92 -2.89 9.46
N PRO A 117 20.38 -3.32 10.66
CA PRO A 117 21.14 -4.55 10.78
C PRO A 117 20.25 -5.71 10.30
N ALA A 118 20.68 -6.40 9.26
CA ALA A 118 19.99 -7.57 8.73
C ALA A 118 19.94 -8.67 9.81
N ALA A 119 18.75 -9.16 10.12
CA ALA A 119 18.58 -10.48 10.71
C ALA A 119 18.41 -11.47 9.53
N ASP A 120 19.43 -12.32 9.37
CA ASP A 120 19.52 -13.47 8.45
C ASP A 120 19.44 -13.21 6.93
N PRO A 121 20.21 -13.95 6.11
CA PRO A 121 20.22 -13.82 4.66
C PRO A 121 18.99 -14.52 4.08
N ILE A 122 17.81 -13.90 4.22
CA ILE A 122 16.65 -14.30 3.44
C ILE A 122 16.87 -13.76 2.04
N ASN A 123 17.05 -14.70 1.11
CA ASN A 123 17.13 -14.53 -0.33
C ASN A 123 16.23 -13.36 -0.78
N ASN A 124 16.90 -12.28 -1.19
CA ASN A 124 16.30 -11.05 -1.65
C ASN A 124 15.66 -11.31 -3.02
N SER A 125 14.59 -12.09 -3.02
CA SER A 125 13.58 -12.11 -4.08
C SER A 125 12.76 -10.85 -3.90
N SER A 126 13.45 -9.72 -4.05
CA SER A 126 12.81 -8.44 -4.21
C SER A 126 11.85 -8.58 -5.37
N PHE A 127 10.58 -8.33 -5.07
CA PHE A 127 9.51 -8.02 -6.01
C PHE A 127 9.89 -6.91 -7.03
N THR A 128 11.11 -6.36 -6.96
CA THR A 128 11.63 -5.26 -7.76
C THR A 128 12.43 -5.71 -9.00
N ASN A 129 12.60 -7.02 -9.26
CA ASN A 129 13.27 -7.49 -10.48
C ASN A 129 12.33 -8.36 -11.33
N SER A 130 11.26 -7.76 -11.82
CA SER A 130 10.67 -8.16 -13.09
C SER A 130 10.91 -7.04 -14.09
N SER A 131 11.96 -7.21 -14.88
CA SER A 131 12.02 -6.66 -16.23
C SER A 131 10.85 -7.24 -17.03
N MET A 132 9.64 -6.71 -16.83
CA MET A 132 8.51 -6.95 -17.70
C MET A 132 8.17 -5.65 -18.43
N MET A 133 8.64 -5.64 -19.67
CA MET A 133 8.10 -4.93 -20.82
C MET A 133 7.29 -3.67 -20.52
N GLN A 134 7.97 -2.55 -20.70
CA GLN A 134 7.39 -1.26 -21.06
C GLN A 134 6.57 -1.43 -22.35
N THR A 135 5.34 -1.94 -22.26
CA THR A 135 4.36 -1.82 -23.34
C THR A 135 3.69 -0.45 -23.18
N ASN A 136 4.26 0.52 -23.90
CA ASN A 136 3.63 1.80 -24.18
C ASN A 136 2.32 1.57 -24.98
N LEU A 137 1.24 1.21 -24.29
CA LEU A 137 -0.07 0.93 -24.90
C LEU A 137 -1.04 2.13 -24.83
N PHE A 138 -0.57 3.31 -24.40
CA PHE A 138 -1.41 4.50 -24.22
C PHE A 138 -1.24 5.58 -25.32
N HIS A 139 -0.91 5.20 -26.55
CA HIS A 139 -0.89 6.17 -27.66
C HIS A 139 -1.56 5.60 -28.90
N LYS A 140 -2.87 5.80 -29.01
CA LYS A 140 -3.52 5.99 -30.31
C LYS A 140 -4.54 7.14 -30.20
N PRO A 141 -4.43 8.19 -31.04
CA PRO A 141 -5.46 9.20 -31.11
C PRO A 141 -6.54 8.69 -32.05
N GLU A 142 -7.72 8.38 -31.54
CA GLU A 142 -8.91 8.29 -32.39
C GLU A 142 -10.13 8.79 -31.63
N GLN A 143 -10.74 9.81 -32.22
CA GLN A 143 -11.88 10.55 -31.71
C GLN A 143 -13.05 9.60 -31.49
N THR A 144 -13.65 9.61 -30.31
CA THR A 144 -15.10 9.44 -30.13
C THR A 144 -15.49 9.82 -28.69
N GLN A 145 -16.09 11.02 -28.61
CA GLN A 145 -17.09 11.53 -27.66
C GLN A 145 -17.06 11.05 -26.19
N SER A 146 -16.80 12.01 -25.31
CA SER A 146 -17.11 11.96 -23.88
C SER A 146 -18.56 11.57 -23.62
N LEU A 147 -18.75 10.45 -22.93
CA LEU A 147 -20.02 9.94 -22.43
C LEU A 147 -20.04 9.96 -20.89
N PHE A 148 -19.54 11.04 -20.29
CA PHE A 148 -19.55 11.24 -18.84
C PHE A 148 -20.23 12.58 -18.52
N GLY A 149 -21.48 12.52 -18.06
CA GLY A 149 -22.14 13.67 -17.43
C GLY A 149 -23.48 14.15 -18.02
N GLN A 150 -24.36 13.28 -18.52
CA GLN A 150 -25.75 13.72 -18.77
C GLN A 150 -26.70 13.22 -17.68
N SER A 151 -26.96 14.12 -16.74
CA SER A 151 -28.08 14.06 -15.81
C SER A 151 -29.40 14.25 -16.57
N SER A 152 -30.28 13.27 -16.44
CA SER A 152 -31.72 13.46 -16.65
C SER A 152 -32.46 12.80 -15.50
N GLY A 153 -33.34 13.57 -14.86
CA GLY A 153 -34.23 13.13 -13.79
C GLY A 153 -35.24 12.08 -14.25
N PRO A 154 -36.04 11.55 -13.32
CA PRO A 154 -36.37 10.13 -13.28
C PRO A 154 -37.49 9.75 -14.25
N PRO A 155 -37.41 8.56 -14.84
CA PRO A 155 -38.58 7.70 -15.01
C PRO A 155 -38.58 6.65 -13.90
N ASP A 156 -39.73 6.51 -13.24
CA ASP A 156 -40.05 5.37 -12.39
C ASP A 156 -39.85 4.07 -13.17
N THR A 157 -38.73 3.38 -12.94
CA THR A 157 -38.55 1.98 -13.34
C THR A 157 -37.49 1.43 -12.40
N GLU A 158 -37.84 0.33 -11.72
CA GLU A 158 -36.98 -0.48 -10.86
C GLU A 158 -35.64 -0.75 -11.56
N SER A 159 -34.66 0.11 -11.33
CA SER A 159 -33.35 0.00 -11.93
C SER A 159 -32.53 -0.93 -11.06
N ASP A 160 -32.46 -2.18 -11.49
CA ASP A 160 -31.57 -3.23 -11.00
C ASP A 160 -30.28 -2.67 -10.38
N ASP A 161 -30.21 -2.68 -9.05
CA ASP A 161 -29.04 -2.36 -8.19
C ASP A 161 -27.85 -3.31 -8.40
N ILE A 162 -27.86 -4.12 -9.47
CA ILE A 162 -26.94 -5.24 -9.72
C ILE A 162 -25.47 -4.79 -9.76
N CYS A 163 -25.20 -3.53 -10.11
CA CYS A 163 -23.84 -3.00 -10.21
C CYS A 163 -23.27 -2.54 -8.85
N ILE A 164 -24.09 -2.28 -7.84
CA ILE A 164 -23.64 -1.64 -6.59
C ILE A 164 -23.66 -2.64 -5.43
N TYR A 165 -24.67 -3.51 -5.37
CA TYR A 165 -24.80 -4.52 -4.32
C TYR A 165 -25.14 -5.87 -4.93
N SER A 166 -24.60 -6.94 -4.37
CA SER A 166 -24.94 -8.29 -4.79
C SER A 166 -26.24 -8.77 -4.17
N LYS A 167 -26.97 -9.62 -4.90
CA LYS A 167 -28.16 -10.29 -4.39
C LYS A 167 -27.71 -11.47 -3.52
N GLU A 168 -28.38 -11.72 -2.40
CA GLU A 168 -28.00 -12.79 -1.46
C GLU A 168 -27.97 -14.19 -2.11
N GLU A 169 -28.73 -14.40 -3.17
CA GLU A 169 -28.76 -15.63 -3.96
C GLU A 169 -27.49 -15.88 -4.80
N ASP A 170 -26.74 -14.82 -5.13
CA ASP A 170 -25.52 -14.90 -5.94
C ASP A 170 -24.26 -15.09 -5.07
N LEU A 171 -24.42 -15.12 -3.74
CA LEU A 171 -23.32 -15.19 -2.76
C LEU A 171 -23.21 -16.59 -2.15
N ASN A 172 -21.96 -17.08 -2.01
CA ASN A 172 -21.70 -18.32 -1.28
C ASN A 172 -21.81 -18.08 0.24
N PRO A 173 -22.16 -19.10 1.07
CA PRO A 173 -22.30 -18.91 2.52
C PRO A 173 -21.02 -18.42 3.19
N GLU A 174 -19.87 -18.80 2.64
CA GLU A 174 -18.56 -18.41 3.14
C GLU A 174 -18.30 -16.91 2.90
N ASP A 175 -18.68 -16.38 1.74
CA ASP A 175 -18.60 -14.94 1.44
C ASP A 175 -19.54 -14.14 2.35
N LEU A 176 -20.76 -14.65 2.58
CA LEU A 176 -21.72 -14.04 3.50
C LEU A 176 -21.16 -13.93 4.92
N GLN A 177 -20.41 -14.95 5.36
CA GLN A 177 -19.75 -14.94 6.65
C GLN A 177 -18.58 -13.96 6.68
N SER A 178 -17.82 -13.85 5.58
CA SER A 178 -16.75 -12.87 5.46
C SER A 178 -17.23 -11.42 5.62
N TYR A 179 -18.40 -11.05 5.09
CA TYR A 179 -18.97 -9.71 5.32
C TYR A 179 -19.50 -9.49 6.74
N LYS A 180 -19.78 -10.56 7.48
CA LYS A 180 -20.26 -10.49 8.89
C LYS A 180 -19.12 -10.45 9.90
N ASN A 181 -17.90 -10.76 9.50
CA ASN A 181 -16.74 -10.71 10.38
C ASN A 181 -16.34 -9.25 10.64
N ASP A 182 -15.93 -8.94 11.87
CA ASP A 182 -15.41 -7.61 12.23
C ASP A 182 -14.04 -7.31 11.57
N GLU A 183 -13.35 -8.34 11.08
CA GLU A 183 -12.02 -8.23 10.47
C GLU A 183 -11.90 -9.10 9.21
N PHE A 184 -11.26 -8.55 8.17
CA PHE A 184 -11.02 -9.26 6.92
C PHE A 184 -10.01 -10.39 7.09
N GLN A 185 -10.40 -11.60 6.73
CA GLN A 185 -9.51 -12.76 6.70
C GLN A 185 -8.88 -12.90 5.31
N LEU A 186 -7.54 -12.92 5.26
CA LEU A 186 -6.80 -13.12 4.02
C LEU A 186 -7.12 -14.49 3.42
N GLY A 187 -7.42 -14.51 2.12
CA GLY A 187 -7.86 -15.71 1.40
C GLY A 187 -9.38 -15.90 1.35
N PHE A 188 -10.13 -15.14 2.16
CA PHE A 188 -11.60 -15.20 2.23
C PHE A 188 -12.26 -13.86 1.89
N ILE A 189 -11.56 -12.98 1.16
CA ILE A 189 -12.11 -11.70 0.70
C ILE A 189 -13.06 -11.98 -0.47
N PRO A 190 -14.37 -11.69 -0.34
CA PRO A 190 -15.33 -11.92 -1.40
C PRO A 190 -15.04 -11.09 -2.66
N GLU A 191 -15.32 -11.64 -3.85
CA GLU A 191 -15.11 -10.93 -5.13
C GLU A 191 -16.28 -10.03 -5.52
N LEU A 192 -17.49 -10.38 -5.06
CA LEU A 192 -18.69 -9.61 -5.27
C LEU A 192 -18.79 -8.46 -4.23
N PRO A 193 -19.52 -7.38 -4.51
CA PRO A 193 -19.82 -6.38 -3.49
C PRO A 193 -20.72 -6.96 -2.38
N PRO A 194 -20.69 -6.40 -1.16
CA PRO A 194 -21.58 -6.84 -0.09
C PRO A 194 -23.06 -6.69 -0.49
N PRO A 195 -23.95 -7.55 0.04
CA PRO A 195 -25.38 -7.37 -0.14
C PRO A 195 -25.89 -6.15 0.63
N ARG A 196 -26.89 -5.46 0.07
CA ARG A 196 -27.43 -4.19 0.58
C ARG A 196 -27.81 -4.24 2.07
N ILE A 197 -28.29 -5.39 2.56
CA ILE A 197 -28.71 -5.59 3.96
C ILE A 197 -27.55 -5.48 4.96
N LEU A 198 -26.29 -5.67 4.54
CA LEU A 198 -25.12 -5.65 5.41
C LEU A 198 -24.38 -4.30 5.43
N CYS A 199 -24.88 -3.30 4.70
CA CYS A 199 -24.22 -1.99 4.57
C CYS A 199 -24.80 -0.90 5.49
N PHE A 200 -25.68 -1.24 6.44
CA PHE A 200 -26.39 -0.29 7.31
C PHE A 200 -26.40 -0.72 8.78
#